data_AF-A0A024WW92-F1
#
_entry.id   AF-A0A024WW92-F1
#
_cell.length_a   1.000
_cell.length_b   1.000
_cell.length_c   1.000
_cell.angle_alpha   90.00
_cell.angle_beta   90.00
_cell.angle_gamma   90.00
#
_symmetry.space_group_name_H-M   'P 1'
#
loop_
_entity.id
_entity.type
_entity.pdbx_description
1 polymer ?
#
loop_
_entity_poly.entity_id
_entity_poly.type
_entity_poly.pdbx_seq_one_letter_code
_entity_poly.pdbx_strand_id
1 'polypeptide(L)'
;MIYVLDKSLIRLFIMKTLTYCAPPYDLMFCQCLLNFIYSVLKKEGIYYKDEFKKIINKFLDEVANMHHMYQSSKTKELFILSNYIRDHMIQSEMETQPC
;
A
#
# COMPACT_ATOMS: atom_id res chain seq x y z
N MET A 1 8.01 -23.14 5.92
CA MET A 1 7.59 -22.41 7.14
C MET A 1 8.00 -20.96 6.95
N ILE A 2 7.09 -20.09 6.47
CA ILE A 2 7.39 -18.66 6.38
C ILE A 2 7.28 -18.16 7.81
N TYR A 3 8.40 -17.80 8.43
CA TYR A 3 8.41 -17.11 9.71
C TYR A 3 7.46 -15.92 9.57
N VAL A 4 6.44 -15.86 10.43
CA VAL A 4 5.52 -14.73 10.53
C VAL A 4 6.40 -13.51 10.73
N LEU A 5 6.58 -12.71 9.68
CA LEU A 5 7.34 -11.48 9.77
C LEU A 5 6.56 -10.57 10.70
N ASP A 6 7.21 -10.05 11.75
CA ASP A 6 6.54 -9.19 12.72
C ASP A 6 5.85 -8.02 11.99
N LYS A 7 4.55 -7.84 12.23
CA LYS A 7 3.74 -6.75 11.63
C LYS A 7 4.39 -5.38 11.78
N SER A 8 5.14 -5.16 12.85
CA SER A 8 5.88 -3.92 13.11
C SER A 8 7.10 -3.79 12.20
N LEU A 9 7.82 -4.89 11.94
CA LEU A 9 8.92 -4.91 10.97
C LEU A 9 8.41 -4.68 9.55
N ILE A 10 7.27 -5.27 9.18
CA ILE A 10 6.66 -5.05 7.87
C ILE A 10 6.23 -3.58 7.70
N ARG A 11 5.55 -3.01 8.69
CA ARG A 11 5.20 -1.58 8.69
C ARG A 11 6.44 -0.71 8.58
N LEU A 12 7.47 -0.99 9.39
CA LEU A 12 8.72 -0.23 9.36
C LEU A 12 9.39 -0.31 7.99
N PHE A 13 9.45 -1.49 7.38
CA PHE A 13 10.01 -1.69 6.05
C PHE A 13 9.28 -0.83 5.01
N ILE A 14 7.95 -0.88 4.98
CA ILE A 14 7.13 -0.11 4.04
C ILE A 14 7.32 1.40 4.28
N MET A 15 7.24 1.84 5.55
CA MET A 15 7.44 3.25 5.90
C MET A 15 8.79 3.76 5.43
N LYS A 16 9.87 3.02 5.77
CA LYS A 16 11.24 3.42 5.41
C LYS A 16 11.43 3.42 3.89
N THR A 17 10.92 2.40 3.20
CA THR A 17 10.97 2.33 1.74
C THR A 17 10.33 3.55 1.09
N LEU A 18 9.10 3.89 1.46
CA LEU A 18 8.37 5.04 0.92
C LEU A 18 8.85 6.41 1.43
N THR A 19 9.63 6.43 2.51
CA THR A 19 10.28 7.67 3.00
C THR A 19 11.55 7.98 2.21
N TYR A 20 12.33 6.95 1.84
CA TYR A 20 13.63 7.14 1.18
C TYR A 20 13.57 6.99 -0.34
N CYS A 21 12.63 6.20 -0.87
CA CYS A 21 12.35 6.15 -2.30
C CYS A 21 11.30 7.23 -2.58
N ALA A 22 11.74 8.39 -3.07
CA ALA A 22 10.85 9.46 -3.49
C ALA A 22 10.43 9.28 -4.96
N PRO A 23 9.24 9.79 -5.37
CA PRO A 23 8.84 9.79 -6.78
C PRO A 23 9.80 10.64 -7.64
N PRO A 24 9.82 10.43 -8.98
CA PRO A 24 8.91 9.56 -9.74
C PRO A 24 9.25 8.07 -9.57
N TYR A 25 8.22 7.26 -9.33
CA TYR A 25 8.36 5.82 -9.25
C TYR A 25 8.30 5.19 -10.64
N ASP A 26 9.11 4.17 -10.89
CA ASP A 26 8.93 3.33 -12.06
C ASP A 26 7.79 2.31 -11.86
N LEU A 27 7.31 1.75 -12.97
CA LEU A 27 6.22 0.77 -13.00
C LEU A 27 6.54 -0.49 -12.18
N MET A 28 7.79 -0.96 -12.22
CA MET A 28 8.19 -2.21 -11.58
C MET A 28 8.23 -2.04 -10.07
N PHE A 29 8.75 -0.90 -9.59
CA PHE A 29 8.71 -0.52 -8.19
C PHE A 29 7.27 -0.48 -7.65
N CYS A 30 6.38 0.22 -8.36
CA CYS A 30 4.97 0.31 -7.96
C CYS A 30 4.31 -1.08 -7.92
N GLN A 31 4.55 -1.91 -8.94
CA GLN A 31 4.01 -3.27 -9.01
C GLN A 31 4.50 -4.15 -7.86
N CYS A 32 5.81 -4.17 -7.59
CA CYS A 32 6.39 -4.97 -6.52
C CYS A 32 5.87 -4.54 -5.16
N LEU A 33 5.86 -3.23 -4.88
CA LEU A 33 5.47 -2.72 -3.58
C LEU A 33 3.96 -2.85 -3.32
N LEU A 34 3.10 -2.59 -4.31
CA LEU A 34 1.65 -2.81 -4.18
C LEU A 34 1.32 -4.29 -3.94
N ASN A 35 1.94 -5.19 -4.69
CA ASN A 35 1.74 -6.64 -4.49
C ASN A 35 2.22 -7.10 -3.12
N PHE A 36 3.33 -6.55 -2.62
CA PHE A 36 3.81 -6.83 -1.27
C PHE A 36 2.81 -6.33 -0.23
N ILE A 37 2.37 -5.08 -0.31
CA ILE A 37 1.37 -4.49 0.60
C ILE A 37 0.10 -5.34 0.59
N TYR A 38 -0.49 -5.60 -0.59
CA TYR A 38 -1.67 -6.44 -0.74
C TYR A 38 -1.52 -7.82 -0.08
N SER A 39 -0.39 -8.47 -0.29
CA SER A 39 -0.11 -9.80 0.26
C SER A 39 -0.06 -9.80 1.78
N VAL A 40 0.51 -8.75 2.37
CA VAL A 40 0.57 -8.61 3.84
C VAL A 40 -0.82 -8.31 4.40
N LEU A 41 -1.60 -7.43 3.76
CA LEU A 41 -2.97 -7.13 4.19
C LEU A 41 -3.84 -8.38 4.22
N LYS A 42 -3.82 -9.15 3.13
CA LYS A 42 -4.62 -10.36 2.99
C LYS A 42 -4.28 -11.44 4.03
N LYS A 43 -3.02 -11.54 4.43
CA LYS A 43 -2.55 -12.63 5.32
C LYS A 43 -2.63 -12.29 6.80
N GLU A 44 -2.33 -11.05 7.17
CA GLU A 44 -2.01 -10.75 8.57
C GLU A 44 -2.93 -9.72 9.21
N GLY A 45 -3.68 -8.91 8.46
CA GLY A 45 -4.45 -7.80 9.02
C GLY A 45 -3.52 -6.80 9.72
N ILE A 46 -3.00 -5.82 8.97
CA ILE A 46 -2.12 -4.79 9.52
C ILE A 46 -2.98 -3.70 10.19
N TYR A 47 -2.73 -3.43 11.48
CA TYR A 47 -3.29 -2.25 12.14
C TYR A 47 -2.53 -0.99 11.71
N TYR A 48 -3.25 -0.02 11.17
CA TYR A 48 -2.67 1.21 10.62
C TYR A 48 -2.63 2.32 11.67
N LYS A 49 -1.43 2.77 12.01
CA LYS A 49 -1.23 4.04 12.73
C LYS A 49 -1.31 5.21 11.75
N ASP A 50 -1.66 6.41 12.22
CA ASP A 50 -1.89 7.59 11.37
C ASP A 50 -0.71 7.92 10.45
N GLU A 51 0.52 7.82 10.94
CA GLU A 51 1.71 8.05 10.12
C GLU A 51 1.85 7.03 8.99
N PHE A 52 1.60 5.75 9.28
CA PHE A 52 1.63 4.68 8.29
C PHE A 52 0.56 4.89 7.22
N LYS A 53 -0.67 5.27 7.62
CA LYS A 53 -1.76 5.59 6.70
C LYS A 53 -1.38 6.73 5.76
N LYS A 54 -0.82 7.81 6.31
CA LYS A 54 -0.42 8.98 5.53
C LYS A 54 0.62 8.62 4.47
N ILE A 55 1.60 7.80 4.82
CA ILE A 55 2.64 7.34 3.89
C ILE A 55 2.05 6.45 2.79
N ILE A 56 1.21 5.49 3.15
CA ILE A 56 0.55 4.62 2.16
C ILE A 56 -0.35 5.44 1.22
N ASN A 57 -1.24 6.28 1.76
CA ASN A 57 -2.16 7.07 0.94
C ASN A 57 -1.41 7.96 -0.06
N LYS A 58 -0.31 8.60 0.37
CA LYS A 58 0.54 9.37 -0.55
C LYS A 58 1.08 8.49 -1.68
N PHE A 59 1.55 7.29 -1.38
CA PHE A 59 2.00 6.35 -2.41
C PHE A 59 0.87 5.92 -3.37
N LEU A 60 -0.33 5.64 -2.85
CA LEU A 60 -1.48 5.28 -3.68
C LEU A 60 -1.92 6.45 -4.59
N ASP A 61 -1.79 7.68 -4.13
CA ASP A 61 -2.05 8.88 -4.95
C ASP A 61 -1.03 9.02 -6.08
N GLU A 62 0.25 8.74 -5.83
CA GLU A 62 1.27 8.70 -6.89
C GLU A 62 0.99 7.61 -7.94
N VAL A 63 0.49 6.45 -7.52
CA VAL A 63 0.05 5.39 -8.45
C VAL A 63 -1.16 5.83 -9.27
N ALA A 64 -2.13 6.52 -8.67
CA ALA A 64 -3.28 7.08 -9.38
C ALA A 64 -2.83 8.13 -10.41
N ASN A 65 -1.93 9.03 -10.02
CA ASN A 65 -1.34 10.02 -10.92
C ASN A 65 -0.60 9.35 -12.09
N MET A 66 0.16 8.29 -11.83
CA MET A 66 0.80 7.49 -12.87
C MET A 66 -0.24 6.92 -13.85
N HIS A 67 -1.36 6.41 -13.38
CA HIS A 67 -2.43 5.94 -14.27
C HIS A 67 -3.04 7.09 -15.08
N HIS A 68 -3.29 8.24 -14.47
CA HIS A 68 -3.82 9.41 -15.18
C HIS A 68 -2.89 9.92 -16.28
N MET A 69 -1.57 9.88 -16.07
CA MET A 69 -0.57 10.30 -17.04
C MET A 69 -0.41 9.31 -18.21
N TYR A 70 -0.32 8.01 -17.93
CA TYR A 70 0.03 7.02 -18.95
C TYR A 70 -1.17 6.29 -19.56
N GLN A 71 -2.28 6.16 -18.83
CA GLN A 71 -3.53 5.50 -19.26
C GLN A 71 -3.37 4.11 -19.93
N SER A 72 -2.33 3.38 -19.56
CA SER A 72 -2.02 2.05 -20.10
C SER A 72 -2.76 0.93 -19.35
N SER A 73 -2.81 -0.26 -19.95
CA SER A 73 -3.33 -1.47 -19.27
C SER A 73 -2.56 -1.78 -17.98
N LYS A 74 -1.23 -1.69 -18.01
CA LYS A 74 -0.37 -1.94 -16.83
C LYS A 74 -0.67 -0.95 -15.71
N THR A 75 -0.77 0.34 -16.00
CA THR A 75 -1.09 1.34 -14.97
C THR A 75 -2.53 1.21 -14.47
N LYS A 76 -3.47 0.72 -15.30
CA LYS A 76 -4.83 0.41 -14.88
C LYS A 76 -4.86 -0.73 -13.85
N GLU A 77 -4.09 -1.78 -14.06
CA GLU A 77 -3.97 -2.88 -13.08
C GLU A 77 -3.43 -2.40 -11.74
N LEU A 78 -2.40 -1.55 -11.75
CA LEU A 78 -1.86 -0.94 -10.54
C LEU A 78 -2.89 -0.04 -9.85
N PHE A 79 -3.65 0.74 -10.61
CA PHE A 79 -4.72 1.60 -10.09
C PHE A 79 -5.85 0.82 -9.42
N ILE A 80 -6.27 -0.30 -10.01
CA ILE A 80 -7.26 -1.19 -9.42
C ILE A 80 -6.74 -1.77 -8.10
N LEU A 81 -5.48 -2.24 -8.08
CA LEU A 81 -4.87 -2.78 -6.88
C LEU A 81 -4.70 -1.72 -5.78
N SER A 82 -4.35 -0.47 -6.15
CA SER A 82 -4.25 0.63 -5.19
C SER A 82 -5.60 0.97 -4.56
N ASN A 83 -6.69 0.95 -5.34
CA ASN A 83 -8.03 1.19 -4.80
C ASN A 83 -8.46 0.07 -3.84
N TYR A 84 -8.19 -1.19 -4.17
CA TYR A 84 -8.46 -2.30 -3.25
C TYR A 84 -7.75 -2.14 -1.91
N ILE A 85 -6.47 -1.73 -1.92
CA ILE A 85 -5.70 -1.48 -0.70
C ILE A 85 -6.34 -0.35 0.11
N ARG A 86 -6.77 0.74 -0.55
CA ARG A 86 -7.44 1.86 0.10
C ARG A 86 -8.75 1.44 0.77
N ASP A 87 -9.57 0.65 0.08
CA ASP A 87 -10.84 0.15 0.62
C ASP A 87 -10.60 -0.75 1.84
N HIS A 88 -9.60 -1.62 1.77
CA HIS A 88 -9.22 -2.47 2.91
C HIS A 88 -8.71 -1.65 4.11
N MET A 89 -8.00 -0.56 3.87
CA MET A 89 -7.58 0.36 4.94
C MET A 89 -8.79 0.97 5.65
N ILE A 90 -9.78 1.47 4.89
CA ILE A 90 -11.00 2.09 5.42
C ILE A 90 -11.83 1.06 6.20
N GLN A 91 -12.03 -0.14 5.63
CA GLN A 91 -12.81 -1.19 6.30
C GLN A 91 -12.17 -1.60 7.63
N SER A 92 -10.84 -1.74 7.66
CA SER A 92 -10.11 -2.07 8.89
C SER A 92 -10.27 -1.02 9.99
N GLU A 93 -10.57 0.25 9.65
CA GLU A 93 -10.83 1.29 10.65
C GLU A 93 -12.22 1.12 11.27
N MET A 94 -13.24 0.86 10.45
CA MET A 94 -14.62 0.69 10.90
C MET A 94 -14.76 -0.51 11.85
N GLU A 95 -14.01 -1.58 11.63
CA GLU A 95 -13.98 -2.76 12.49
C GLU A 95 -13.29 -2.52 13.85
N THR A 96 -12.56 -1.41 14.01
CA THR A 96 -11.79 -1.09 15.23
C THR A 96 -12.37 0.06 16.06
N GLN A 97 -13.46 0.70 15.62
CA GLN A 97 -14.17 1.70 16.42
C GLN A 97 -15.17 1.00 17.38
N PRO A 98 -15.07 1.22 18.69
CA PRO A 98 -16.10 0.72 19.61
C PRO A 98 -17.40 1.52 19.43
N CYS A 99 -18.53 0.82 19.45
CA CYS A 99 -19.87 1.42 19.56
C CYS A 99 -20.01 2.32 20.80
#